data_AF-A0A6N4TG49-F1
#
_entry.id   AF-A0A6N4TG49-F1
#
_cell.length_a   1.000
_cell.length_b   1.000
_cell.length_c   1.000
_cell.angle_alpha   90.00
_cell.angle_beta   90.00
_cell.angle_gamma   90.00
#
_symmetry.space_group_name_H-M   'P 1'
#
loop_
_entity.id
_entity.type
_entity.pdbx_description
1 polymer ?
#
loop_
_entity_poly.entity_id
_entity_poly.type
_entity_poly.pdbx_seq_one_letter_code
_entity_poly.pdbx_strand_id
1 'polypeptide(L)'
;MLDILNIIALIFVPIFAVVVGQKMQDRAQKRNDKMQIFKILMTSRIFGWTNESVQAMNLIDIVFADDEDVRKQWKICFDKMCVENPTKTELSKIKTEREKLLETIAKSLGYKDIITWESIQNPYIPKGMTELMAQQQAYQKNQSVIMEQMKNNIMHTNGKENENGQTENAHAE
;
A
#
# COMPACT_ATOMS: atom_id res chain seq x y z
N MET A 1 -46.73 -41.25 15.76
CA MET A 1 -45.38 -41.22 15.12
C MET A 1 -45.20 -40.01 14.20
N LEU A 2 -46.15 -39.72 13.30
CA LEU A 2 -46.09 -38.54 12.43
C LEU A 2 -46.03 -37.21 13.20
N ASP A 3 -46.77 -37.08 14.30
CA ASP A 3 -46.76 -35.83 15.09
C ASP A 3 -45.42 -35.57 15.77
N ILE A 4 -44.73 -36.63 16.23
CA ILE A 4 -43.39 -36.53 16.82
C ILE A 4 -42.39 -36.06 15.74
N LEU A 5 -42.48 -36.61 14.53
CA LEU A 5 -41.65 -36.19 13.39
C LEU A 5 -41.88 -34.72 13.01
N ASN A 6 -43.13 -34.27 12.98
CA ASN A 6 -43.47 -32.89 12.65
C ASN A 6 -42.97 -31.91 13.72
N ILE A 7 -43.09 -32.26 15.01
CA ILE A 7 -42.56 -31.45 16.12
C ILE A 7 -41.03 -31.36 16.04
N ILE A 8 -40.36 -32.48 15.77
CA ILE A 8 -38.90 -32.50 15.54
C ILE A 8 -38.57 -31.58 14.35
N ALA A 9 -39.25 -31.70 13.21
CA ALA A 9 -38.98 -30.87 12.05
C ALA A 9 -39.17 -29.37 12.32
N LEU A 10 -40.23 -28.99 13.05
CA LEU A 10 -40.52 -27.60 13.42
C LEU A 10 -39.38 -26.95 14.21
N ILE A 11 -38.65 -27.74 15.02
CA ILE A 11 -37.53 -27.27 15.82
C ILE A 11 -36.21 -27.33 15.02
N PHE A 12 -35.96 -28.42 14.29
CA PHE A 12 -34.68 -28.63 13.63
C PHE A 12 -34.48 -27.76 12.38
N VAL A 13 -35.53 -27.48 11.61
CA VAL A 13 -35.46 -26.65 10.39
C VAL A 13 -34.92 -25.24 10.66
N PRO A 14 -35.47 -24.45 11.62
CA PRO A 14 -34.95 -23.10 11.89
C PRO A 14 -33.51 -23.13 12.43
N ILE A 15 -33.17 -24.09 13.29
CA ILE A 15 -31.80 -24.23 13.82
C ILE A 15 -30.81 -24.49 12.69
N PHE A 16 -31.13 -25.44 11.80
CA PHE A 16 -30.28 -25.77 10.66
C PHE A 16 -30.11 -24.59 9.70
N ALA A 17 -31.20 -23.86 9.42
CA ALA A 17 -31.16 -22.66 8.57
C ALA A 17 -30.23 -21.58 9.16
N VAL A 18 -30.29 -21.34 10.47
CA VAL A 18 -29.41 -20.37 11.16
C VAL A 18 -27.94 -20.82 11.07
N VAL A 19 -27.64 -22.09 11.31
CA VAL A 19 -26.26 -22.62 11.24
C VAL A 19 -25.67 -22.47 9.82
N VAL A 20 -26.44 -22.82 8.79
CA VAL A 20 -26.00 -22.64 7.39
C VAL A 20 -25.82 -21.16 7.07
N GLY A 21 -26.76 -20.31 7.50
CA GLY A 21 -26.70 -18.87 7.31
C GLY A 21 -25.44 -18.24 7.93
N GLN A 22 -25.15 -18.55 9.19
CA GLN A 22 -23.95 -18.08 9.88
C GLN A 22 -22.67 -18.53 9.17
N LYS A 23 -22.58 -19.82 8.78
CA LYS A 23 -21.42 -20.33 8.07
C LYS A 23 -21.21 -19.64 6.71
N MET A 24 -22.28 -19.34 5.99
CA MET A 24 -22.21 -18.58 4.74
C MET A 24 -21.78 -17.13 4.99
N GLN A 25 -22.30 -16.49 6.04
CA GLN A 25 -21.95 -15.12 6.42
C GLN A 25 -20.48 -15.00 6.83
N ASP A 26 -19.97 -15.90 7.67
CA ASP A 26 -18.57 -15.93 8.08
C ASP A 26 -17.64 -16.10 6.88
N ARG A 27 -18.01 -16.99 5.94
CA ARG A 27 -17.25 -17.23 4.72
C ARG A 27 -17.28 -16.03 3.79
N ALA A 28 -18.42 -15.35 3.70
CA ALA A 28 -18.57 -14.12 2.93
C ALA A 28 -17.75 -12.98 3.54
N GLN A 29 -17.74 -12.83 4.86
CA GLN A 29 -16.94 -11.82 5.56
C GLN A 29 -15.45 -12.02 5.32
N LYS A 30 -14.93 -13.23 5.52
CA LYS A 30 -13.51 -13.55 5.22
C LYS A 30 -13.15 -13.25 3.76
N ARG A 31 -14.04 -13.59 2.81
CA ARG A 31 -13.84 -13.26 1.39
C ARG A 31 -13.85 -11.75 1.15
N ASN A 32 -14.70 -10.99 1.84
CA ASN A 32 -14.75 -9.54 1.74
C ASN A 32 -13.47 -8.89 2.28
N ASP A 33 -12.93 -9.39 3.39
CA ASP A 33 -11.66 -8.90 3.95
C ASP A 33 -10.51 -9.12 2.96
N LYS A 34 -10.39 -10.34 2.40
CA LYS A 34 -9.42 -10.67 1.33
C LYS A 34 -9.60 -9.77 0.10
N MET A 35 -10.84 -9.52 -0.30
CA MET A 35 -11.18 -8.66 -1.44
C MET A 35 -10.83 -7.19 -1.17
N GLN A 36 -10.99 -6.70 0.06
CA GLN A 36 -10.60 -5.33 0.42
C GLN A 36 -9.10 -5.13 0.25
N ILE A 37 -8.27 -6.06 0.76
CA ILE A 37 -6.82 -6.06 0.55
C ILE A 37 -6.50 -6.05 -0.94
N PHE A 38 -7.12 -6.96 -1.71
CA PHE A 38 -6.88 -7.04 -3.16
C PHE A 38 -7.20 -5.73 -3.89
N LYS A 39 -8.36 -5.11 -3.60
CA LYS A 39 -8.77 -3.84 -4.21
C LYS A 39 -7.76 -2.72 -3.90
N ILE A 40 -7.36 -2.56 -2.65
CA ILE A 40 -6.41 -1.51 -2.22
C ILE A 40 -5.05 -1.71 -2.92
N LEU A 41 -4.53 -2.93 -2.94
CA LEU A 41 -3.24 -3.21 -3.58
C LEU A 41 -3.32 -3.08 -5.11
N MET A 42 -4.44 -3.46 -5.72
CA MET A 42 -4.67 -3.27 -7.16
C MET A 42 -4.75 -1.79 -7.53
N THR A 43 -5.44 -0.94 -6.76
CA THR A 43 -5.58 0.48 -7.08
C THR A 43 -4.29 1.26 -6.85
N SER A 44 -3.49 0.88 -5.85
CA SER A 44 -2.21 1.53 -5.53
C SER A 44 -1.01 1.01 -6.33
N ARG A 45 -1.19 0.01 -7.22
CA ARG A 45 -0.07 -0.65 -7.91
C ARG A 45 0.77 0.24 -8.83
N ILE A 46 0.21 1.36 -9.29
CA ILE A 46 0.86 2.29 -10.23
C ILE A 46 1.72 3.32 -9.48
N PHE A 47 1.08 4.01 -8.53
CA PHE A 47 1.64 5.23 -7.92
C PHE A 47 2.37 4.97 -6.61
N GLY A 48 2.49 3.69 -6.22
CA GLY A 48 3.41 3.26 -5.18
C GLY A 48 2.78 3.09 -3.81
N TRP A 49 3.42 3.67 -2.80
CA TRP A 49 3.09 3.49 -1.40
C TRP A 49 2.10 4.55 -0.95
N THR A 50 0.91 4.12 -0.56
CA THR A 50 -0.07 4.95 0.15
C THR A 50 -0.23 4.39 1.55
N ASN A 51 -0.80 5.17 2.47
CA ASN A 51 -1.05 4.68 3.83
C ASN A 51 -1.93 3.43 3.82
N GLU A 52 -2.93 3.41 2.94
CA GLU A 52 -3.84 2.27 2.78
C GLU A 52 -3.11 1.06 2.21
N SER A 53 -2.20 1.24 1.25
CA SER A 53 -1.46 0.11 0.67
C SER A 53 -0.48 -0.51 1.67
N VAL A 54 0.17 0.32 2.51
CA VAL A 54 1.01 -0.17 3.62
C VAL A 54 0.18 -0.93 4.66
N GLN A 55 -0.96 -0.37 5.07
CA GLN A 55 -1.87 -1.04 6.00
C GLN A 55 -2.37 -2.37 5.43
N ALA A 56 -2.76 -2.39 4.15
CA ALA A 56 -3.22 -3.61 3.49
C ALA A 56 -2.12 -4.68 3.43
N MET A 57 -0.88 -4.29 3.12
CA MET A 57 0.26 -5.21 3.14
C MET A 57 0.51 -5.80 4.52
N ASN A 58 0.48 -4.97 5.57
CA ASN A 58 0.69 -5.41 6.95
C ASN A 58 -0.41 -6.36 7.48
N LEU A 59 -1.60 -6.35 6.86
CA LEU A 59 -2.70 -7.23 7.22
C LEU A 59 -2.68 -8.57 6.46
N ILE A 60 -1.79 -8.77 5.48
CA ILE A 60 -1.79 -9.97 4.63
C ILE A 60 -1.65 -11.24 5.48
N ASP A 61 -0.69 -11.32 6.41
CA ASP A 61 -0.48 -12.53 7.21
C ASP A 61 -1.66 -12.89 8.11
N ILE A 62 -2.50 -11.91 8.47
CA ILE A 62 -3.70 -12.09 9.28
C ILE A 62 -4.89 -12.51 8.40
N VAL A 63 -5.17 -11.74 7.34
CA VAL A 63 -6.34 -11.93 6.47
C VAL A 63 -6.21 -13.20 5.61
N PHE A 64 -4.97 -13.57 5.27
CA PHE A 64 -4.63 -14.76 4.49
C PHE A 64 -3.96 -15.84 5.35
N ALA A 65 -4.24 -15.87 6.66
CA ALA A 65 -3.66 -16.85 7.58
C ALA A 65 -3.87 -18.32 7.14
N ASP A 66 -4.99 -18.61 6.48
CA ASP A 66 -5.36 -19.93 5.96
C ASP A 66 -4.91 -20.17 4.50
N ASP A 67 -4.21 -19.21 3.88
CA ASP A 67 -3.77 -19.26 2.49
C ASP A 67 -2.24 -19.27 2.42
N GLU A 68 -1.68 -20.47 2.33
CA GLU A 68 -0.23 -20.67 2.34
C GLU A 68 0.46 -20.07 1.11
N ASP A 69 -0.19 -20.13 -0.06
CA ASP A 69 0.38 -19.63 -1.32
C ASP A 69 0.52 -18.10 -1.29
N VAL A 70 -0.53 -17.40 -0.83
CA VAL A 70 -0.47 -15.94 -0.66
C VAL A 70 0.61 -15.56 0.36
N ARG A 71 0.68 -16.22 1.51
CA ARG A 71 1.70 -15.91 2.53
C ARG A 71 3.12 -16.17 2.05
N LYS A 72 3.35 -17.27 1.31
CA LYS A 72 4.66 -17.56 0.70
C LYS A 72 5.07 -16.46 -0.27
N GLN A 73 4.18 -16.07 -1.19
CA GLN A 73 4.48 -15.02 -2.15
C GLN A 73 4.64 -13.65 -1.46
N TRP A 74 3.88 -13.38 -0.40
CA TRP A 74 4.04 -12.18 0.41
C TRP A 74 5.42 -12.10 1.04
N LYS A 75 5.89 -13.18 1.68
CA LYS A 75 7.23 -13.25 2.26
C LYS A 75 8.32 -12.96 1.21
N ILE A 76 8.22 -13.57 0.03
CA ILE A 76 9.16 -13.30 -1.07
C ILE A 76 9.15 -11.82 -1.44
N CYS A 77 7.96 -11.22 -1.59
CA CYS A 77 7.82 -9.81 -1.91
C CYS A 77 8.40 -8.92 -0.79
N PHE A 78 8.10 -9.20 0.47
CA PHE A 78 8.59 -8.48 1.63
C PHE A 78 10.12 -8.50 1.71
N ASP A 79 10.73 -9.68 1.58
CA ASP A 79 12.19 -9.84 1.61
C ASP A 79 12.88 -9.02 0.51
N LYS A 80 12.25 -8.86 -0.67
CA LYS A 80 12.78 -7.99 -1.74
C LYS A 80 12.67 -6.51 -1.44
N MET A 81 11.72 -6.10 -0.59
CA MET A 81 11.50 -4.70 -0.22
C MET A 81 12.42 -4.25 0.92
N CYS A 82 13.00 -5.18 1.68
CA CYS A 82 13.97 -4.92 2.75
C CYS A 82 15.38 -4.61 2.22
N VAL A 83 15.50 -3.65 1.30
CA VAL A 83 16.78 -3.20 0.73
C VAL A 83 16.92 -1.69 0.91
N GLU A 84 18.04 -1.25 1.48
CA GLU A 84 18.39 0.17 1.56
C GLU A 84 18.95 0.66 0.22
N ASN A 85 18.45 1.80 -0.27
CA ASN A 85 18.88 2.43 -1.53
C ASN A 85 18.86 1.47 -2.75
N PRO A 86 17.67 0.94 -3.13
CA PRO A 86 17.57 -0.09 -4.16
C PRO A 86 18.03 0.41 -5.53
N THR A 87 18.80 -0.42 -6.22
CA THR A 87 19.17 -0.24 -7.61
C THR A 87 17.94 -0.34 -8.52
N LYS A 88 18.05 0.15 -9.77
CA LYS A 88 16.98 0.00 -10.79
C LYS A 88 16.58 -1.46 -11.00
N THR A 89 17.54 -2.38 -10.93
CA THR A 89 17.30 -3.82 -11.06
C THR A 89 16.50 -4.36 -9.88
N GLU A 90 16.77 -3.91 -8.66
CA GLU A 90 16.02 -4.30 -7.47
C GLU A 90 14.61 -3.71 -7.47
N LEU A 91 14.44 -2.45 -7.88
CA LEU A 91 13.12 -1.83 -8.06
C LEU A 91 12.26 -2.62 -9.06
N SER A 92 12.84 -3.09 -10.16
CA SER A 92 12.16 -3.95 -11.13
C SER A 92 11.75 -5.29 -10.50
N LYS A 93 12.65 -5.93 -9.74
CA LYS A 93 12.35 -7.18 -9.01
C LYS A 93 11.23 -6.99 -7.98
N ILE A 94 11.26 -5.91 -7.20
CA ILE A 94 10.20 -5.55 -6.25
C ILE A 94 8.87 -5.42 -6.97
N LYS A 95 8.84 -4.70 -8.09
CA LYS A 95 7.63 -4.54 -8.91
C LYS A 95 7.10 -5.90 -9.37
N THR A 96 7.97 -6.74 -9.93
CA THR A 96 7.57 -8.08 -10.39
C THR A 96 7.01 -8.95 -9.27
N GLU A 97 7.65 -8.98 -8.10
CA GLU A 97 7.15 -9.80 -6.98
C GLU A 97 5.85 -9.25 -6.39
N ARG A 98 5.64 -7.92 -6.41
CA ARG A 98 4.34 -7.31 -6.09
C ARG A 98 3.25 -7.70 -7.08
N GLU A 99 3.55 -7.72 -8.38
CA GLU A 99 2.59 -8.13 -9.42
C GLU A 99 2.23 -9.62 -9.29
N LYS A 100 3.20 -10.49 -8.97
CA LYS A 100 2.96 -11.91 -8.68
C LYS A 100 2.13 -12.12 -7.41
N LEU A 101 2.35 -11.31 -6.38
CA LEU A 101 1.52 -11.32 -5.18
C LEU A 101 0.06 -10.99 -5.51
N LEU A 102 -0.19 -9.96 -6.33
CA LEU A 102 -1.54 -9.61 -6.78
C LEU A 102 -2.20 -10.76 -7.54
N GLU A 103 -1.46 -11.44 -8.44
CA GLU A 103 -1.98 -12.61 -9.15
C GLU A 103 -2.31 -13.76 -8.19
N THR A 104 -1.47 -14.00 -7.18
CA THR A 104 -1.66 -15.06 -6.18
C THR A 104 -2.90 -14.79 -5.33
N ILE A 105 -3.10 -13.54 -4.89
CA ILE A 105 -4.33 -13.11 -4.20
C ILE A 105 -5.56 -13.25 -5.11
N ALA A 106 -5.43 -12.92 -6.39
CA ALA A 106 -6.54 -13.07 -7.35
C ALA A 106 -6.95 -14.55 -7.50
N LYS A 107 -5.98 -15.47 -7.59
CA LYS A 107 -6.21 -16.92 -7.60
C LYS A 107 -6.92 -17.39 -6.34
N SER A 108 -6.47 -16.95 -5.16
CA SER A 108 -7.13 -17.20 -3.86
C SER A 108 -8.60 -16.77 -3.82
N LEU A 109 -8.92 -15.64 -4.45
CA LEU A 109 -10.28 -15.09 -4.53
C LEU A 109 -11.18 -15.76 -5.58
N GLY A 110 -10.65 -16.73 -6.34
CA GLY A 110 -11.36 -17.46 -7.39
C GLY A 110 -11.27 -16.84 -8.79
N TYR A 111 -10.34 -15.91 -9.02
CA TYR A 111 -10.10 -15.29 -10.33
C TYR A 111 -8.96 -15.93 -11.10
N LYS A 112 -8.68 -17.21 -10.83
CA LYS A 112 -7.68 -17.99 -11.55
C LYS A 112 -7.97 -17.91 -13.06
N ASP A 113 -6.93 -17.69 -13.85
CA ASP A 113 -6.96 -17.57 -15.31
C ASP A 113 -7.79 -16.38 -15.88
N ILE A 114 -8.45 -15.59 -15.01
CA ILE A 114 -9.19 -14.37 -15.37
C ILE A 114 -8.35 -13.13 -15.12
N ILE A 115 -7.76 -13.03 -13.92
CA ILE A 115 -6.87 -11.94 -13.54
C ILE A 115 -5.44 -12.50 -13.49
N THR A 116 -4.74 -12.35 -14.61
CA THR A 116 -3.39 -12.87 -14.81
C THR A 116 -2.34 -11.79 -14.57
N TRP A 117 -1.09 -12.21 -14.38
CA TRP A 117 0.06 -11.31 -14.29
C TRP A 117 0.10 -10.29 -15.44
N GLU A 118 -0.16 -10.72 -16.68
CA GLU A 118 -0.22 -9.86 -17.85
C GLU A 118 -1.28 -8.74 -17.72
N SER A 119 -2.48 -9.09 -17.24
CA SER A 119 -3.56 -8.10 -17.02
C SER A 119 -3.21 -7.09 -15.91
N ILE A 120 -2.47 -7.54 -14.90
CA ILE A 120 -2.06 -6.70 -13.75
C ILE A 120 -1.03 -5.66 -14.19
N GLN A 121 -0.14 -6.03 -15.12
CA GLN A 121 0.96 -5.20 -15.61
C GLN A 121 0.53 -4.00 -16.46
N ASN A 122 -0.70 -4.01 -16.98
CA ASN A 122 -1.20 -2.99 -17.90
C ASN A 122 -2.34 -2.15 -17.26
N PRO A 123 -2.07 -1.40 -16.18
CA PRO A 123 -3.08 -0.53 -15.57
C PRO A 123 -3.38 0.69 -16.44
N TYR A 124 -4.57 1.27 -16.25
CA TYR A 124 -4.89 2.60 -16.77
C TYR A 124 -4.07 3.67 -16.03
N ILE A 125 -3.28 4.44 -16.78
CA ILE A 125 -2.48 5.56 -16.27
C ILE A 125 -3.00 6.86 -16.88
N PRO A 126 -3.76 7.69 -16.12
CA PRO A 126 -4.28 8.94 -16.64
C PRO A 126 -3.17 10.00 -16.84
N LYS A 127 -3.02 10.50 -18.08
CA LYS A 127 -2.00 11.51 -18.43
C LYS A 127 -2.09 12.77 -17.55
N GLY A 128 -3.29 13.34 -17.39
CA GLY A 128 -3.48 14.54 -16.57
C GLY A 128 -3.07 14.34 -15.11
N MET A 129 -3.26 13.14 -14.56
CA MET A 129 -2.82 12.83 -13.19
C MET A 129 -1.30 12.72 -13.09
N THR A 130 -0.65 12.08 -14.09
CA THR A 130 0.82 12.01 -14.13
C THR A 130 1.46 13.38 -14.30
N GLU A 131 0.88 14.25 -15.12
CA GLU A 131 1.34 15.63 -15.34
C GLU A 131 1.19 16.45 -14.06
N LEU A 132 0.04 16.34 -13.37
CA LEU A 132 -0.19 17.02 -12.09
C LEU A 132 0.81 16.57 -11.01
N MET A 133 1.08 15.27 -10.90
CA MET A 133 2.07 14.74 -9.96
C MET A 133 3.48 15.27 -10.25
N ALA A 134 3.89 15.27 -11.53
CA ALA A 134 5.18 15.80 -11.93
C ALA A 134 5.30 17.30 -11.63
N GLN A 135 4.23 18.06 -11.88
CA GLN A 135 4.17 19.49 -11.58
C GLN A 135 4.28 19.76 -10.07
N GLN A 136 3.54 19.02 -9.23
CA GLN A 136 3.62 19.13 -7.78
C GLN A 136 5.03 18.81 -7.25
N GLN A 137 5.66 17.75 -7.74
CA GLN A 137 7.03 17.40 -7.37
C GLN A 137 8.04 18.50 -7.76
N ALA A 138 7.88 19.08 -8.96
CA ALA A 138 8.70 20.20 -9.40
C ALA A 138 8.53 21.42 -8.50
N TYR A 139 7.30 21.77 -8.12
CA TYR A 139 7.03 22.87 -7.19
C TYR A 139 7.67 22.64 -5.82
N GLN A 140 7.52 21.45 -5.22
CA GLN A 140 8.13 21.13 -3.93
C GLN A 140 9.65 21.23 -3.97
N LYS A 141 10.27 20.69 -5.03
CA LYS A 141 11.73 20.77 -5.23
C LYS A 141 12.21 22.21 -5.42
N ASN A 142 11.48 23.02 -6.20
CA ASN A 142 11.86 24.41 -6.40
C ASN A 142 11.73 25.22 -5.12
N GLN A 143 10.69 24.98 -4.31
CA GLN A 143 10.53 25.60 -2.99
C GLN A 143 11.69 25.24 -2.05
N SER A 144 12.13 23.97 -2.02
CA SER A 144 13.26 23.58 -1.17
C SER A 144 14.56 24.26 -1.60
N VAL A 145 14.82 24.38 -2.90
CA VAL A 145 15.99 25.09 -3.43
C VAL A 145 15.96 26.57 -3.05
N ILE A 146 14.82 27.23 -3.17
CA ILE A 146 14.67 28.64 -2.77
C ILE A 146 14.91 28.81 -1.27
N MET A 147 14.33 27.94 -0.43
CA MET A 147 14.55 27.98 1.02
C MET A 147 16.02 27.75 1.39
N GLU A 148 16.71 26.86 0.70
CA GLU A 148 18.15 26.60 0.90
C GLU A 148 18.99 27.83 0.49
N GLN A 149 18.68 28.45 -0.65
CA GLN A 149 19.31 29.71 -1.08
C GLN A 149 19.07 30.85 -0.09
N MET A 150 17.84 31.01 0.41
CA MET A 150 17.51 32.01 1.44
C MET A 150 18.29 31.77 2.73
N LYS A 151 18.33 30.51 3.21
CA LYS A 151 19.12 30.13 4.39
C LYS A 151 20.59 30.49 4.23
N ASN A 152 21.19 30.15 3.08
CA ASN A 152 22.58 30.46 2.79
C ASN A 152 22.82 31.97 2.75
N ASN A 153 21.93 32.74 2.09
CA ASN A 153 22.04 34.20 2.04
C ASN A 153 21.93 34.85 3.43
N ILE A 154 21.01 34.40 4.28
CA ILE A 154 20.86 34.89 5.66
C ILE A 154 22.11 34.56 6.51
N MET A 155 22.65 33.35 6.36
CA MET A 155 23.90 32.96 7.03
C MET A 155 25.08 33.83 6.57
N HIS A 156 25.15 34.17 5.29
CA HIS A 156 26.19 35.05 4.75
C HIS A 156 26.05 36.51 5.22
N THR A 157 24.83 37.05 5.42
CA THR A 157 24.64 38.38 6.00
C THR A 157 24.99 38.44 7.50
N ASN A 158 24.63 37.42 8.29
CA ASN A 158 24.98 37.37 9.72
C ASN A 158 26.49 37.18 9.96
N GLY A 159 27.21 36.53 9.02
CA GLY A 159 28.67 36.41 9.08
C GLY A 159 29.39 37.75 8.85
N LYS A 160 28.82 38.65 8.03
CA LYS A 160 29.41 39.95 7.72
C LYS A 160 29.14 41.02 8.77
N GLU A 161 28.02 40.95 9.49
CA GLU A 161 27.75 41.86 10.62
C GLU A 161 28.71 41.63 11.81
N ASN A 162 29.16 40.39 12.04
CA ASN A 162 30.16 40.09 13.08
C ASN A 162 31.59 40.54 12.73
N GLU A 163 31.92 40.74 11.46
CA GLU A 163 33.25 41.25 11.04
C GLU A 163 33.33 42.79 11.08
N ASN A 164 32.22 43.49 10.80
CA ASN A 164 32.20 44.97 10.82
C ASN A 164 32.10 45.57 12.24
N GLY A 165 31.72 44.80 13.26
CA GLY A 165 31.72 45.27 14.66
C GLY A 165 33.10 45.32 15.32
N GLN A 166 34.13 44.70 14.72
CA GLN A 166 35.51 44.72 15.25
C GLN A 166 36.38 45.82 14.64
N THR A 167 35.99 46.44 13.52
CA THR A 167 36.77 47.49 12.86
C THR A 167 36.44 48.91 13.34
N GLU A 168 35.29 49.14 13.99
CA GLU A 168 34.96 50.48 14.54
C GLU A 168 35.60 50.79 15.92
N ASN A 169 36.06 49.78 16.68
CA ASN A 169 36.66 50.00 18.01
C ASN A 169 38.20 50.11 18.02
N ALA A 170 38.86 50.14 16.86
CA ALA A 170 40.33 50.23 16.77
C ALA A 170 40.86 51.66 16.51
N HIS A 171 39.98 52.68 16.50
CA HIS A 171 40.36 54.07 16.24
C HIS A 171 39.92 55.09 17.30
N ALA A 172 39.59 54.64 18.51
CA ALA A 172 39.44 55.52 19.67
C ALA A 172 40.33 55.05 20.83
N GLU A 173 41.30 55.92 21.13
CA GLU A 173 42.18 56.00 22.32
C GLU A 173 43.44 55.12 22.39
#